data_AF-A0A832CLN5-F1
#
_entry.id   AF-A0A832CLN5-F1
#
_cell.length_a   1.000
_cell.length_b   1.000
_cell.length_c   1.000
_cell.angle_alpha   90.00
_cell.angle_beta   90.00
_cell.angle_gamma   90.00
#
_symmetry.space_group_name_H-M   'P 1'
#
loop_
_entity.id
_entity.type
_entity.pdbx_description
1 polymer ?
#
loop_
_entity_poly.entity_id
_entity_poly.type
_entity_poly.pdbx_seq_one_letter_code
_entity_poly.pdbx_strand_id
1 'polypeptide(L)'
;MAENKNNRKCSVCGKEEALVFFKIVKENSVEEKGFCARCALKYLETSNGNVDFSYVDDKMLASLNEVKNLIGYLINGIEAVAQDKEGSTTTCPNCGISFKNFLESGYLGCQYCYSTFRKGIKDYIF
;
A
#
# COMPACT_ATOMS: atom_id res chain seq x y z
N MET A 1 -28.20 9.63 17.84
CA MET A 1 -26.96 8.84 18.02
C MET A 1 -25.93 9.45 17.09
N ALA A 2 -24.90 10.09 17.65
CA ALA A 2 -24.04 11.01 16.91
C ALA A 2 -23.15 10.26 15.90
N GLU A 3 -23.18 10.75 14.66
CA GLU A 3 -22.33 10.34 13.55
C GLU A 3 -20.87 10.59 13.94
N ASN A 4 -20.11 9.52 14.19
CA ASN A 4 -18.68 9.65 14.47
C ASN A 4 -17.96 9.94 13.15
N LYS A 5 -17.69 11.23 12.94
CA LYS A 5 -17.09 11.79 11.73
C LYS A 5 -15.67 11.26 11.60
N ASN A 6 -15.58 10.12 10.95
CA ASN A 6 -14.38 9.33 10.68
C ASN A 6 -13.28 10.28 10.19
N ASN A 7 -12.31 10.59 11.06
CA ASN A 7 -11.19 11.43 10.70
C ASN A 7 -10.36 10.66 9.68
N ARG A 8 -10.66 10.87 8.39
CA ARG A 8 -10.10 10.10 7.27
C ARG A 8 -8.59 10.24 7.15
N LYS A 9 -7.96 11.16 7.88
CA LYS A 9 -6.52 11.38 7.85
C LYS A 9 -5.81 10.64 8.97
N CYS A 10 -4.59 10.22 8.70
CA CYS A 10 -3.72 9.63 9.69
C CYS A 10 -3.57 10.56 10.91
N SER A 11 -3.87 10.04 12.10
CA SER A 11 -3.78 10.77 13.36
C SER A 11 -2.35 11.18 13.76
N VAL A 12 -1.34 10.52 13.19
CA VAL A 12 0.08 10.78 13.48
C VAL A 12 0.68 11.83 12.54
N CYS A 13 0.48 11.70 11.22
CA CYS A 13 1.13 12.57 10.24
C CYS A 13 0.20 13.58 9.57
N GLY A 14 -1.11 13.33 9.54
CA GLY A 14 -2.11 14.17 8.86
C GLY A 14 -2.01 14.21 7.32
N LYS A 15 -1.00 13.58 6.72
CA LYS A 15 -0.71 13.69 5.27
C LYS A 15 -1.60 12.78 4.43
N GLU A 16 -1.67 11.52 4.81
CA GLU A 16 -2.36 10.45 4.07
C GLU A 16 -3.66 10.03 4.73
N GLU A 17 -4.49 9.30 4.00
CA GLU A 17 -5.68 8.69 4.59
C GLU A 17 -5.32 7.59 5.60
N ALA A 18 -6.16 7.44 6.62
CA ALA A 18 -6.06 6.36 7.59
C ALA A 18 -6.58 5.06 6.96
N LEU A 19 -5.73 4.03 6.93
CA LEU A 19 -6.02 2.71 6.37
C LEU A 19 -6.00 1.61 7.44
N VAL A 20 -5.26 1.84 8.53
CA VAL A 20 -5.12 0.90 9.66
C VAL A 20 -5.70 1.56 10.90
N PHE A 21 -6.62 0.88 11.58
CA PHE A 21 -7.27 1.38 12.80
C PHE A 21 -6.95 0.45 13.96
N PHE A 22 -6.20 0.95 14.94
CA PHE A 22 -5.92 0.21 16.17
C PHE A 22 -6.96 0.58 17.23
N LYS A 23 -7.62 -0.43 17.77
CA LYS A 23 -8.56 -0.31 18.87
C LYS A 23 -8.01 -1.04 20.09
N ILE A 24 -7.63 -0.27 21.11
CA ILE A 24 -7.09 -0.78 22.36
C ILE A 24 -8.19 -0.69 23.41
N VAL A 25 -8.62 -1.85 23.92
CA VAL A 25 -9.62 -1.94 24.97
C VAL A 25 -8.90 -2.04 26.31
N LYS A 26 -9.10 -1.04 27.18
CA LYS A 26 -8.69 -1.05 28.60
C LYS A 26 -9.95 -1.17 29.44
N GLU A 27 -9.84 -1.66 30.68
CA GLU A 27 -10.97 -2.01 31.57
C GLU A 27 -12.13 -0.98 31.59
N ASN A 28 -11.83 0.32 31.55
CA ASN A 28 -12.84 1.40 31.55
C ASN A 28 -12.84 2.32 30.32
N SER A 29 -12.02 2.05 29.30
CA SER A 29 -11.92 2.94 28.14
C SER A 29 -11.47 2.22 26.88
N VAL A 30 -12.09 2.58 25.77
CA VAL A 30 -11.66 2.15 24.44
C VAL A 30 -10.91 3.31 23.78
N GLU A 31 -9.65 3.09 23.46
CA GLU A 31 -8.86 4.02 22.68
C GLU A 31 -8.81 3.54 21.22
N GLU A 32 -9.20 4.40 20.28
CA GLU A 32 -9.15 4.10 18.84
C GLU A 32 -8.26 5.13 18.13
N LYS A 33 -7.32 4.64 17.32
CA LYS A 33 -6.41 5.50 16.52
C LYS A 33 -6.30 5.00 15.08
N GLY A 34 -6.48 5.92 14.14
CA GLY A 34 -6.31 5.68 12.71
C GLY A 34 -4.93 6.11 12.18
N PHE A 35 -4.29 5.24 11.40
CA PHE A 35 -2.93 5.39 10.86
C PHE A 35 -2.92 5.19 9.34
N CYS A 36 -2.09 5.95 8.62
CA CYS A 36 -1.71 5.54 7.27
C CYS A 36 -0.75 4.34 7.35
N ALA A 37 -0.60 3.58 6.25
CA ALA A 37 0.21 2.37 6.23
C ALA A 37 1.64 2.59 6.76
N ARG A 38 2.30 3.68 6.35
CA ARG A 38 3.66 4.03 6.79
C ARG A 38 3.75 4.32 8.29
N CYS A 39 2.78 5.08 8.83
CA CYS A 39 2.76 5.38 10.25
C CYS A 39 2.40 4.15 11.09
N ALA A 40 1.54 3.26 10.59
CA ALA A 40 1.21 2.00 11.25
C ALA A 40 2.45 1.09 11.35
N LEU A 41 3.21 0.95 10.26
CA LEU A 41 4.43 0.16 10.25
C LEU A 41 5.46 0.71 11.25
N LYS A 42 5.73 2.03 11.20
CA LYS A 42 6.63 2.69 12.15
C LYS A 42 6.19 2.53 13.60
N TYR A 43 4.88 2.61 13.84
CA TYR A 43 4.30 2.42 15.17
C TYR A 43 4.54 0.98 15.69
N LEU A 44 4.41 -0.02 14.82
CA LEU A 44 4.70 -1.42 15.14
C LEU A 44 6.21 -1.70 15.26
N GLU A 45 7.07 -0.97 14.54
CA GLU A 45 8.55 -1.08 14.64
C GLU A 45 9.11 -0.42 15.89
N THR A 46 8.53 0.73 16.28
CA THR A 46 8.95 1.49 17.46
C THR A 46 8.32 0.92 18.73
N SER A 47 7.74 -0.28 18.71
CA SER A 47 7.18 -0.95 19.90
C SER A 47 8.23 -1.43 20.91
N ASN A 48 9.52 -1.17 20.65
CA ASN A 48 10.56 -1.04 21.70
C ASN A 48 10.56 0.33 22.41
N GLY A 49 9.58 1.21 22.17
CA GLY A 49 9.53 2.58 22.67
C GLY A 49 8.12 3.18 22.64
N ASN A 50 7.41 3.02 23.76
CA ASN A 50 6.18 3.73 24.15
C ASN A 50 4.83 3.20 23.65
N VAL A 51 4.71 1.90 23.34
CA VAL A 51 3.42 1.23 23.49
C VAL A 51 3.56 0.34 24.72
N ASP A 52 2.83 0.67 25.79
CA ASP A 52 2.81 -0.13 27.01
C ASP A 52 2.13 -1.46 26.73
N PHE A 53 2.93 -2.39 26.20
CA PHE A 53 2.61 -3.77 25.92
C PHE A 53 3.09 -4.66 27.07
N SER A 54 3.05 -4.16 28.32
CA SER A 54 3.36 -4.93 29.53
C SER A 54 2.50 -6.19 29.72
N TYR A 55 1.47 -6.37 28.89
CA TYR A 55 0.55 -7.51 28.87
C TYR A 55 0.69 -8.41 27.61
N VAL A 56 1.70 -8.20 26.77
CA VAL A 56 1.85 -8.95 25.51
C VAL A 56 2.66 -10.20 25.74
N ASP A 57 2.02 -11.35 25.61
CA ASP A 57 2.69 -12.65 25.57
C ASP A 57 3.33 -12.93 24.20
N ASP A 58 4.15 -13.98 24.13
CA ASP A 58 4.83 -14.38 22.89
C ASP A 58 3.87 -14.64 21.72
N LYS A 59 2.63 -15.05 22.02
CA LYS A 59 1.62 -15.35 21.03
C LYS A 59 1.04 -14.07 20.42
N MET A 60 0.74 -13.06 21.24
CA MET A 60 0.34 -11.74 20.74
C MET A 60 1.48 -11.07 19.97
N LEU A 61 2.74 -11.25 20.39
CA LEU A 61 3.89 -10.74 19.65
C LEU A 61 4.00 -11.36 18.25
N ALA A 62 3.78 -12.67 18.12
CA ALA A 62 3.74 -13.35 16.83
C ALA A 62 2.64 -12.77 15.91
N SER A 63 1.42 -12.57 16.44
CA SER A 63 0.32 -11.97 15.68
C SER A 63 0.62 -10.52 15.25
N LEU A 64 1.28 -9.72 16.10
CA LEU A 64 1.70 -8.36 15.74
C LEU A 64 2.74 -8.35 14.61
N ASN A 65 3.64 -9.34 14.59
CA ASN A 65 4.61 -9.50 13.50
C ASN A 65 3.94 -9.88 12.18
N GLU A 66 2.92 -10.74 12.21
CA GLU A 66 2.12 -11.06 11.01
C GLU A 66 1.41 -9.81 10.47
N VAL A 67 0.79 -9.01 11.34
CA VAL A 67 0.15 -7.75 10.95
C VAL A 67 1.17 -6.77 10.37
N LYS A 68 2.36 -6.65 10.97
CA LYS A 68 3.46 -5.84 10.42
C LYS A 68 3.81 -6.28 9.01
N ASN A 69 3.97 -7.58 8.78
CA ASN A 69 4.30 -8.12 7.46
C ASN A 69 3.20 -7.80 6.43
N LEU A 70 1.93 -7.98 6.78
CA LEU A 70 0.80 -7.62 5.93
C LEU A 70 0.80 -6.14 5.54
N ILE A 71 1.05 -5.25 6.50
CA ILE A 71 1.16 -3.81 6.24
C ILE A 71 2.34 -3.51 5.30
N GLY A 72 3.48 -4.19 5.50
CA GLY A 72 4.64 -4.09 4.60
C GLY A 72 4.30 -4.50 3.16
N TYR A 73 3.60 -5.61 2.97
CA TYR A 73 3.14 -6.05 1.65
C TYR A 73 2.18 -5.04 1.00
N LEU A 74 1.28 -4.43 1.77
CA LEU A 74 0.38 -3.40 1.25
C LEU A 74 1.15 -2.17 0.75
N ILE A 75 2.16 -1.71 1.49
CA ILE A 75 3.01 -0.58 1.07
C ILE A 75 3.74 -0.94 -0.23
N ASN A 76 4.38 -2.10 -0.29
CA ASN A 76 5.11 -2.55 -1.48
C ASN A 76 4.17 -2.69 -2.69
N GLY A 77 2.95 -3.20 -2.49
CA GLY A 77 1.94 -3.29 -3.54
C GLY A 77 1.48 -1.93 -4.06
N ILE A 78 1.26 -0.95 -3.16
CA ILE A 78 0.90 0.42 -3.54
C ILE A 78 2.04 1.07 -4.32
N GLU A 79 3.28 0.87 -3.90
CA GLU A 79 4.47 1.41 -4.58
C GLU A 79 4.68 0.75 -5.96
N ALA A 80 4.46 -0.55 -6.09
CA ALA A 80 4.51 -1.26 -7.38
C ALA A 80 3.46 -0.71 -8.37
N VAL A 81 2.21 -0.51 -7.92
CA VAL A 81 1.14 0.09 -8.76
C VAL A 81 1.44 1.55 -9.11
N ALA A 82 2.13 2.29 -8.23
CA ALA A 82 2.55 3.65 -8.52
C ALA A 82 3.66 3.72 -9.58
N GLN A 83 4.60 2.76 -9.60
CA GLN A 83 5.65 2.67 -10.61
C GLN A 83 5.13 2.20 -11.98
N ASP A 84 4.05 1.40 -12.02
CA ASP A 84 3.41 0.95 -13.26
C ASP A 84 2.81 2.11 -14.10
N LYS A 85 2.57 3.27 -13.45
CA LYS A 85 2.08 4.46 -14.16
C LYS A 85 3.10 5.07 -15.11
N GLU A 86 4.41 4.93 -14.87
CA GLU A 86 5.43 5.48 -15.78
C GLU A 86 5.56 4.68 -17.09
N GLY A 87 5.23 3.37 -17.07
CA GLY A 87 5.16 2.55 -18.28
C GLY A 87 3.90 2.80 -19.10
N SER A 88 2.80 3.18 -18.44
CA SER A 88 1.45 3.28 -19.03
C SER A 88 1.25 4.39 -20.07
N THR A 89 2.11 5.41 -20.10
CA THR A 89 2.02 6.55 -21.04
C THR A 89 2.81 6.37 -22.33
N THR A 90 3.56 5.29 -22.47
CA THR A 90 4.37 5.06 -23.68
C THR A 90 3.47 4.70 -24.86
N THR A 91 3.55 5.45 -25.95
CA THR A 91 2.81 5.20 -27.20
C THR A 91 3.75 4.85 -28.35
N CYS A 92 3.34 3.93 -29.23
CA CYS A 92 4.11 3.62 -30.43
C CYS A 92 4.12 4.82 -31.39
N PRO A 93 5.29 5.35 -31.78
CA PRO A 93 5.37 6.51 -32.67
C PRO A 93 4.87 6.21 -34.10
N ASN A 94 4.76 4.92 -34.47
CA ASN A 94 4.33 4.52 -35.81
C ASN A 94 2.81 4.34 -35.96
N CYS A 95 2.13 3.79 -34.96
CA CYS A 95 0.67 3.51 -35.05
C CYS A 95 -0.17 4.10 -33.91
N GLY A 96 0.46 4.77 -32.94
CA GLY A 96 -0.23 5.47 -31.85
C GLY A 96 -0.82 4.59 -30.76
N ILE A 97 -0.74 3.26 -30.85
CA ILE A 97 -1.20 2.38 -29.76
C ILE A 97 -0.40 2.66 -28.48
N SER A 98 -1.06 2.68 -27.32
CA SER A 98 -0.39 2.83 -26.03
C SER A 98 0.04 1.48 -25.47
N PHE A 99 1.03 1.48 -24.57
CA PHE A 99 1.42 0.28 -23.83
C PHE A 99 0.24 -0.26 -22.99
N LYS A 100 -0.59 0.63 -22.44
CA LYS A 100 -1.84 0.26 -21.77
C LYS A 100 -2.79 -0.52 -22.68
N ASN A 101 -3.01 -0.06 -23.92
CA ASN A 101 -3.88 -0.77 -24.88
C ASN A 101 -3.32 -2.17 -25.20
N PHE A 102 -1.98 -2.31 -25.24
CA PHE A 102 -1.35 -3.63 -25.38
C PHE A 102 -1.61 -4.53 -24.16
N LEU A 103 -1.48 -4.03 -22.93
CA LEU A 103 -1.77 -4.81 -21.71
C LEU A 103 -3.26 -5.23 -21.63
N GLU A 104 -4.17 -4.36 -22.04
CA GLU A 104 -5.61 -4.65 -22.01
C GLU A 104 -6.05 -5.61 -23.13
N SER A 105 -5.50 -5.47 -24.33
CA SER A 105 -5.89 -6.28 -25.49
C SER A 105 -5.06 -7.54 -25.69
N GLY A 106 -3.83 -7.57 -25.20
CA GLY A 106 -2.82 -8.60 -25.50
C GLY A 106 -2.21 -8.50 -26.90
N TYR A 107 -2.60 -7.51 -27.72
CA TYR A 107 -2.17 -7.40 -29.12
C TYR A 107 -1.33 -6.15 -29.38
N LEU A 108 -0.32 -6.31 -30.24
CA LEU A 108 0.50 -5.20 -30.75
C LEU A 108 -0.09 -4.65 -32.05
N GLY A 109 -0.02 -3.33 -32.24
CA GLY A 109 -0.66 -2.67 -33.39
C GLY A 109 0.16 -2.68 -34.69
N CYS A 110 1.49 -2.73 -34.61
CA CYS A 110 2.38 -2.79 -35.78
C CYS A 110 3.73 -3.42 -35.42
N GLN A 111 4.58 -3.67 -36.42
CA GLN A 111 5.89 -4.29 -36.26
C GLN A 111 6.85 -3.54 -35.30
N TYR A 112 6.67 -2.22 -35.13
CA TYR A 112 7.51 -1.40 -34.25
C TYR A 112 7.04 -1.38 -32.79
N CYS A 113 5.87 -1.94 -32.49
CA CYS A 113 5.33 -1.91 -31.12
C CYS A 113 6.18 -2.76 -30.16
N TYR A 114 6.71 -3.90 -30.61
CA TYR A 114 7.55 -4.75 -29.76
C TYR A 114 8.82 -4.03 -29.31
N SER A 115 9.51 -3.33 -30.20
CA SER A 115 10.71 -2.57 -29.85
C SER A 115 10.39 -1.37 -28.96
N THR A 116 9.29 -0.66 -29.24
CA THR A 116 8.82 0.47 -28.44
C THR A 116 8.53 0.05 -26.99
N PHE A 117 7.89 -1.10 -26.80
CA PHE A 117 7.43 -1.56 -25.49
C PHE A 117 8.33 -2.59 -24.82
N ARG A 118 9.48 -2.92 -25.43
CA ARG A 118 10.35 -4.03 -25.00
C ARG A 118 10.69 -4.01 -23.52
N LYS A 119 10.96 -2.83 -22.95
CA LYS A 119 11.28 -2.67 -21.53
C LYS A 119 10.07 -3.06 -20.66
N GLY A 120 8.91 -2.46 -20.91
CA GLY A 120 7.69 -2.77 -20.18
C GLY A 120 7.23 -4.22 -20.35
N ILE A 121 7.38 -4.81 -21.55
CA ILE A 121 7.08 -6.24 -21.77
C ILE A 121 7.99 -7.13 -20.90
N LYS A 122 9.28 -6.78 -20.78
CA LYS A 122 10.22 -7.55 -19.96
C LYS A 122 9.85 -7.49 -18.49
N ASP A 123 9.51 -6.30 -17.98
CA ASP A 123 9.15 -6.09 -16.58
C ASP A 123 7.81 -6.75 -16.19
N TYR A 124 6.95 -7.08 -17.18
CA TYR A 124 5.64 -7.72 -16.95
C TYR A 124 5.68 -9.25 -17.07
N ILE A 125 6.65 -9.82 -17.80
CA ILE A 125 6.74 -11.26 -18.09
C ILE A 125 7.81 -11.95 -17.21
N PHE A 126 8.72 -11.19 -16.59
CA PHE A 126 9.84 -11.69 -15.76
C PHE A 126 9.94 -10.93 -14.45
#